data_AF-A0A350CWV9-F1
#
_entry.id   AF-A0A350CWV9-F1
#
_cell.length_a   1.000
_cell.length_b   1.000
_cell.length_c   1.000
_cell.angle_alpha   90.00
_cell.angle_beta   90.00
_cell.angle_gamma   90.00
#
_symmetry.space_group_name_H-M   'P 1'
#
loop_
_entity.id
_entity.type
_entity.pdbx_description
1 polymer ?
#
loop_
_entity_poly.entity_id
_entity_poly.type
_entity_poly.pdbx_seq_one_letter_code
_entity_poly.pdbx_strand_id
1 'polypeptide(L)'
;MDTIFRVWSDSFEDGKPIPEGFAFAKPDPMGKEHTLPAGNRNPQIAWSNPPLGTKSLIVICEDNDVPADFSKANVAGETIPADAPRTSFIHWVLVDIVPEEPCIDAASLSKGISPRGKRGPACANGMRQGLNDYTDAFKGDPNTVK
;
A
#
# COMPACT_ATOMS: atom_id res chain seq x y z
N MET A 1 -9.05 31.83 11.80
CA MET A 1 -8.05 30.82 12.19
C MET A 1 -7.96 29.86 11.04
N ASP A 2 -6.83 29.84 10.34
CA ASP A 2 -6.63 28.87 9.25
C ASP A 2 -6.56 27.48 9.87
N THR A 3 -7.56 26.66 9.56
CA THR A 3 -7.60 25.27 10.01
C THR A 3 -6.62 24.47 9.17
N ILE A 4 -5.59 23.91 9.82
CA ILE A 4 -4.57 23.08 9.17
C ILE A 4 -5.21 21.74 8.76
N PHE A 5 -5.04 21.36 7.48
CA PHE A 5 -5.38 20.03 7.00
C PHE A 5 -4.51 18.98 7.69
N ARG A 6 -5.14 17.95 8.26
CA ARG A 6 -4.45 16.88 9.00
C ARG A 6 -4.84 15.53 8.43
N VAL A 7 -3.88 14.62 8.44
CA VAL A 7 -4.04 13.20 8.13
C VAL A 7 -3.40 12.37 9.23
N TRP A 8 -4.02 11.27 9.62
CA TRP A 8 -3.46 10.34 10.61
C TRP A 8 -3.96 8.91 10.38
N SER A 9 -3.37 7.97 11.11
CA SER A 9 -3.79 6.58 11.16
C SER A 9 -3.83 6.10 12.60
N ASP A 10 -4.91 5.44 13.00
CA ASP A 10 -5.00 4.72 14.27
C ASP A 10 -4.47 3.27 14.14
N SER A 11 -4.01 2.88 12.95
CA SER A 11 -3.47 1.54 12.68
C SER A 11 -2.01 1.40 13.11
N PHE A 12 -1.23 2.48 13.02
CA PHE A 12 0.14 2.58 13.50
C PHE A 12 0.59 4.05 13.49
N GLU A 13 1.60 4.37 14.31
CA GLU A 13 2.18 5.71 14.41
C GLU A 13 3.14 6.00 13.25
N ASP A 14 3.26 7.28 12.90
CA ASP A 14 4.23 7.74 11.91
C ASP A 14 5.68 7.38 12.31
N GLY A 15 6.47 6.96 11.33
CA GLY A 15 7.85 6.49 11.52
C GLY A 15 8.02 5.16 12.27
N LYS A 16 6.94 4.45 12.63
CA LYS A 16 7.02 3.11 13.25
C LYS A 16 6.95 1.99 12.21
N PRO A 17 7.45 0.78 12.55
CA PRO A 17 7.27 -0.39 11.70
C PRO A 17 5.79 -0.66 11.40
N ILE A 18 5.49 -1.03 10.15
CA ILE A 18 4.15 -1.44 9.74
C ILE A 18 3.83 -2.79 10.39
N PRO A 19 2.73 -2.90 11.18
CA PRO A 19 2.32 -4.16 11.77
C PRO A 19 2.02 -5.23 10.70
N GLU A 20 2.31 -6.50 10.98
CA GLU A 20 2.10 -7.63 10.05
C GLU A 20 0.66 -7.69 9.49
N GLY A 21 -0.31 -7.20 10.25
CA GLY A 21 -1.70 -7.10 9.82
C GLY A 21 -1.94 -6.23 8.58
N PHE A 22 -1.05 -5.28 8.30
CA PHE A 22 -1.11 -4.34 7.19
C PHE A 22 0.02 -4.54 6.17
N ALA A 23 1.04 -5.34 6.50
CA ALA A 23 2.13 -5.70 5.61
C ALA A 23 1.74 -6.77 4.57
N PHE A 24 2.43 -6.80 3.43
CA PHE A 24 2.26 -7.86 2.42
C PHE A 24 2.88 -9.19 2.87
N ALA A 25 4.04 -9.14 3.52
CA ALA A 25 4.78 -10.30 4.01
C ALA A 25 5.33 -10.04 5.42
N LYS A 26 5.69 -11.13 6.11
CA LYS A 26 6.29 -11.13 7.46
C LYS A 26 7.44 -12.14 7.53
N PRO A 27 8.37 -12.02 8.49
CA PRO A 27 9.41 -13.03 8.70
C PRO A 27 8.82 -14.41 8.99
N ASP A 28 9.45 -15.48 8.51
CA ASP A 28 9.09 -16.84 8.91
C ASP A 28 9.67 -17.13 10.31
N PRO A 29 8.83 -17.34 11.35
CA PRO A 29 9.33 -17.62 12.69
C PRO A 29 10.07 -18.96 12.79
N MET A 30 9.89 -19.87 11.83
CA MET A 30 10.55 -21.17 11.78
C MET A 30 11.79 -21.20 10.89
N GLY A 31 12.07 -20.11 10.17
CA GLY A 31 13.25 -19.97 9.30
C GLY A 31 13.32 -20.99 8.16
N LYS A 32 12.19 -21.55 7.73
CA LYS A 32 12.12 -22.45 6.56
C LYS A 32 12.14 -21.64 5.27
N GLU A 33 11.43 -20.52 5.28
CA GLU A 33 11.40 -19.51 4.23
C GLU A 33 12.00 -18.20 4.75
N HIS A 34 12.37 -17.26 3.86
CA HIS A 34 12.77 -15.92 4.28
C HIS A 34 11.58 -15.10 4.80
N THR A 35 10.41 -15.25 4.15
CA THR A 35 9.17 -14.54 4.51
C THR A 35 7.94 -15.41 4.25
N LEU A 36 6.88 -15.16 5.00
CA LEU A 36 5.54 -15.71 4.80
C LEU A 36 4.55 -14.60 4.40
N PRO A 37 3.45 -14.91 3.69
CA PRO A 37 2.36 -13.97 3.49
C PRO A 37 1.82 -13.41 4.80
N ALA A 38 1.50 -12.12 4.80
CA ALA A 38 0.95 -11.41 5.96
C ALA A 38 -0.46 -10.86 5.66
N GLY A 39 -0.93 -9.92 6.48
CA GLY A 39 -2.34 -9.53 6.49
C GLY A 39 -2.79 -8.77 5.24
N ASN A 40 -1.91 -7.97 4.63
CA ASN A 40 -2.18 -7.14 3.45
C ASN A 40 -3.51 -6.36 3.52
N ARG A 41 -3.90 -5.94 4.72
CA ARG A 41 -5.08 -5.11 4.96
C ARG A 41 -4.70 -3.65 4.75
N ASN A 42 -5.60 -2.83 4.21
CA ASN A 42 -5.35 -1.40 4.19
C ASN A 42 -5.39 -0.90 5.64
N PRO A 43 -4.47 0.01 6.04
CA PRO A 43 -4.60 0.68 7.32
C PRO A 43 -5.83 1.58 7.31
N GLN A 44 -6.25 1.95 8.51
CA GLN A 44 -7.15 3.08 8.71
C GLN A 44 -6.42 4.36 8.29
N ILE A 45 -7.12 5.28 7.64
CA ILE A 45 -6.62 6.61 7.29
C ILE A 45 -7.75 7.59 7.56
N ALA A 46 -7.52 8.58 8.42
CA ALA A 46 -8.47 9.65 8.70
C ALA A 46 -7.85 11.01 8.37
N TRP A 47 -8.73 11.99 8.16
CA TRP A 47 -8.33 13.37 7.91
C TRP A 47 -9.31 14.34 8.55
N SER A 48 -8.89 15.60 8.65
CA SER A 48 -9.73 16.69 9.13
C SER A 48 -9.33 18.01 8.50
N ASN A 49 -10.28 18.94 8.42
CA ASN A 49 -10.09 20.29 7.90
C ASN A 49 -9.53 20.33 6.46
N PRO A 50 -10.13 19.63 5.48
CA PRO A 50 -9.76 19.83 4.10
C PRO A 50 -9.93 21.33 3.74
N PRO A 51 -9.02 21.93 2.95
CA PRO A 51 -9.12 23.33 2.57
C PRO A 51 -10.48 23.68 1.96
N LEU A 52 -10.97 24.90 2.20
CA LEU A 52 -12.25 25.35 1.65
C LEU A 52 -12.27 25.18 0.13
N GLY A 53 -13.33 24.54 -0.39
CA GLY A 53 -13.49 24.28 -1.82
C GLY A 53 -12.84 22.98 -2.31
N THR A 54 -12.21 22.19 -1.45
CA THR A 54 -11.76 20.83 -1.78
C THR A 54 -12.91 20.02 -2.40
N LYS A 55 -12.65 19.40 -3.56
CA LYS A 55 -13.66 18.63 -4.31
C LYS A 55 -13.50 17.13 -4.18
N SER A 56 -12.29 16.68 -3.88
CA SER A 56 -11.94 15.27 -3.73
C SER A 56 -10.60 15.17 -3.01
N LEU A 57 -10.36 14.03 -2.37
CA LEU A 57 -9.05 13.63 -1.85
C LEU A 57 -8.53 12.40 -2.61
N ILE A 58 -7.22 12.18 -2.51
CA ILE A 58 -6.54 10.99 -3.03
C ILE A 58 -5.65 10.39 -1.95
N VAL A 59 -5.44 9.08 -2.00
CA VAL A 59 -4.41 8.38 -1.22
C VAL A 59 -3.41 7.77 -2.19
N ILE A 60 -2.13 8.04 -1.93
CA ILE A 60 -0.99 7.37 -2.58
C ILE A 60 -0.15 6.77 -1.46
N CYS A 61 0.11 5.46 -1.54
CA CYS A 61 1.12 4.78 -0.73
C CYS A 61 2.30 4.47 -1.64
N GLU A 62 3.45 5.07 -1.35
CA GLU A 62 4.67 5.03 -2.14
C GLU A 62 5.84 4.61 -1.26
N ASP A 63 6.65 3.68 -1.75
CA ASP A 63 7.93 3.28 -1.18
C ASP A 63 9.05 3.81 -2.08
N ASN A 64 9.90 4.70 -1.54
CA ASN A 64 11.02 5.29 -2.28
C ASN A 64 12.34 4.54 -2.09
N ASP A 65 12.33 3.45 -1.32
CA ASP A 65 13.50 2.65 -0.96
C ASP A 65 13.59 1.35 -1.77
N VAL A 66 12.71 1.15 -2.75
CA VAL A 66 12.74 -0.05 -3.60
C VAL A 66 13.98 -0.02 -4.51
N PRO A 67 14.76 -1.11 -4.59
CA PRO A 67 15.88 -1.22 -5.51
C PRO A 67 15.43 -1.03 -6.97
N ALA A 68 16.09 -0.15 -7.72
CA ALA A 68 15.79 0.09 -9.13
C ALA A 68 16.07 -1.15 -10.00
N ASP A 69 17.07 -1.97 -9.62
CA ASP A 69 17.26 -3.32 -10.15
C ASP A 69 16.71 -4.34 -9.17
N PHE A 70 15.55 -4.90 -9.51
CA PHE A 70 14.85 -5.89 -8.70
C PHE A 70 15.21 -7.34 -9.06
N SER A 71 16.11 -7.56 -10.03
CA SER A 71 16.44 -8.91 -10.54
C SER A 71 17.05 -9.85 -9.50
N LYS A 72 17.66 -9.29 -8.46
CA LYS A 72 18.27 -10.00 -7.33
C LYS A 72 17.34 -10.13 -6.13
N ALA A 73 16.17 -9.49 -6.15
CA ALA A 73 15.23 -9.58 -5.04
C ALA A 73 14.68 -11.01 -4.93
N ASN A 74 14.62 -11.53 -3.70
CA ASN A 74 14.18 -12.89 -3.39
C ASN A 74 14.97 -14.00 -4.10
N VAL A 75 16.22 -13.75 -4.51
CA VAL A 75 17.13 -14.77 -5.06
C VAL A 75 18.05 -15.28 -3.96
N ALA A 76 18.01 -16.60 -3.69
CA ALA A 76 18.82 -17.21 -2.64
C ALA A 76 20.33 -16.99 -2.89
N GLY A 77 21.03 -16.50 -1.87
CA GLY A 77 22.47 -16.21 -1.94
C GLY A 77 22.83 -14.88 -2.58
N GLU A 78 21.87 -14.15 -3.15
CA GLU A 78 22.08 -12.77 -3.61
C GLU A 78 21.89 -11.78 -2.45
N THR A 79 22.54 -10.63 -2.56
CA THR A 79 22.37 -9.50 -1.64
C THR A 79 22.29 -8.23 -2.47
N ILE A 80 21.24 -7.44 -2.26
CA ILE A 80 21.11 -6.12 -2.87
C ILE A 80 21.99 -5.15 -2.07
N PRO A 81 22.97 -4.46 -2.70
CA PRO A 81 23.80 -3.49 -2.01
C PRO A 81 22.98 -2.41 -1.32
N ALA A 82 23.40 -1.97 -0.14
CA ALA A 82 22.69 -0.92 0.61
C ALA A 82 22.63 0.40 -0.17
N ASP A 83 23.65 0.69 -0.97
CA ASP A 83 23.81 1.87 -1.82
C ASP A 83 23.32 1.68 -3.27
N ALA A 84 22.66 0.55 -3.57
CA ALA A 84 22.05 0.35 -4.88
C ALA A 84 21.05 1.48 -5.19
N PRO A 85 20.97 1.96 -6.45
CA PRO A 85 20.01 2.98 -6.85
C PRO A 85 18.58 2.60 -6.46
N ARG A 86 17.83 3.57 -5.92
CA ARG A 86 16.43 3.39 -5.50
C ARG A 86 15.47 4.01 -6.50
N THR A 87 14.24 3.49 -6.53
CA THR A 87 13.13 4.00 -7.33
C THR A 87 11.87 4.03 -6.49
N SER A 88 10.94 4.91 -6.86
CA SER A 88 9.57 4.88 -6.35
C SER A 88 8.88 3.58 -6.74
N PHE A 89 8.11 3.03 -5.80
CA PHE A 89 7.18 1.93 -6.01
C PHE A 89 5.83 2.28 -5.38
N ILE A 90 4.79 2.35 -6.21
CA ILE A 90 3.43 2.66 -5.78
C ILE A 90 2.77 1.38 -5.27
N HIS A 91 2.46 1.35 -3.98
CA HIS A 91 1.76 0.25 -3.31
C HIS A 91 0.24 0.38 -3.39
N TRP A 92 -0.29 1.61 -3.35
CA TRP A 92 -1.73 1.83 -3.35
C TRP A 92 -2.09 3.20 -3.92
N VAL A 93 -3.10 3.23 -4.79
CA VAL A 93 -3.73 4.45 -5.32
C VAL A 93 -5.23 4.38 -5.09
N LEU A 94 -5.80 5.41 -4.48
CA LEU A 94 -7.24 5.59 -4.30
C LEU A 94 -7.61 7.02 -4.67
N VAL A 95 -8.64 7.17 -5.51
CA VAL A 95 -9.11 8.47 -5.98
C VAL A 95 -10.61 8.65 -5.73
N ASP A 96 -11.08 9.87 -5.93
CA ASP A 96 -12.46 10.31 -5.74
C ASP A 96 -12.98 10.11 -4.30
N ILE A 97 -12.09 10.24 -3.32
CA ILE A 97 -12.48 10.22 -1.92
C ILE A 97 -13.29 11.51 -1.65
N VAL A 98 -14.50 11.35 -1.15
CA VAL A 98 -15.36 12.47 -0.76
C VAL A 98 -14.74 13.17 0.46
N PRO A 99 -14.44 14.48 0.41
CA PRO A 99 -13.72 15.16 1.49
C PRO A 99 -14.45 15.14 2.84
N GLU A 100 -15.77 15.03 2.80
CA GLU A 100 -16.66 14.98 3.97
C GLU A 100 -16.67 13.61 4.68
N GLU A 101 -16.12 12.56 4.06
CA GLU A 101 -15.96 11.26 4.73
C GLU A 101 -14.96 11.40 5.90
N PRO A 102 -15.21 10.74 7.05
CA PRO A 102 -14.37 10.92 8.23
C PRO A 102 -13.06 10.13 8.14
N CYS A 103 -13.11 8.95 7.50
CA CYS A 103 -11.99 8.03 7.40
C CYS A 103 -12.22 6.95 6.34
N ILE A 104 -11.14 6.26 6.00
CA ILE A 104 -11.15 4.93 5.41
C ILE A 104 -10.86 3.95 6.53
N ASP A 105 -11.79 3.03 6.81
CA ASP A 105 -11.60 2.04 7.87
C ASP A 105 -10.54 1.01 7.51
N ALA A 106 -9.83 0.53 8.54
CA ALA A 106 -8.92 -0.59 8.40
C ALA A 106 -9.64 -1.80 7.77
N ALA A 107 -8.97 -2.42 6.80
CA ALA A 107 -9.48 -3.58 6.06
C ALA A 107 -10.77 -3.40 5.25
N SER A 108 -11.27 -2.17 5.07
CA SER A 108 -12.47 -1.89 4.26
C SER A 108 -12.25 -2.07 2.76
N LEU A 109 -11.05 -1.77 2.27
CA LEU A 109 -10.67 -1.79 0.84
C LEU A 109 -9.64 -2.87 0.51
N SER A 110 -9.05 -3.53 1.52
CA SER A 110 -8.20 -4.70 1.40
C SER A 110 -8.38 -5.63 2.60
N LYS A 111 -8.70 -6.90 2.38
CA LYS A 111 -8.84 -7.89 3.47
C LYS A 111 -7.76 -8.96 3.47
N GLY A 112 -6.77 -8.84 2.58
CA GLY A 112 -5.80 -9.89 2.30
C GLY A 112 -5.15 -9.73 0.94
N ILE A 113 -4.19 -10.61 0.65
CA ILE A 113 -3.64 -10.77 -0.70
C ILE A 113 -4.75 -11.34 -1.59
N SER A 114 -4.95 -10.69 -2.74
CA SER A 114 -5.90 -11.16 -3.77
C SER A 114 -5.08 -11.64 -4.96
N PRO A 115 -5.00 -12.97 -5.20
CA PRO A 115 -4.39 -13.49 -6.42
C PRO A 115 -5.05 -12.82 -7.63
N ARG A 116 -4.24 -12.39 -8.60
CA ARG A 116 -4.71 -11.67 -9.80
C ARG A 116 -5.34 -10.31 -9.53
N GLY A 117 -5.00 -9.71 -8.40
CA GLY A 117 -5.41 -8.37 -8.00
C GLY A 117 -6.88 -8.27 -7.57
N LYS A 118 -7.28 -7.06 -7.18
CA LYS A 118 -8.64 -6.77 -6.74
C LYS A 118 -9.54 -6.44 -7.94
N ARG A 119 -10.86 -6.53 -7.74
CA ARG A 119 -11.83 -5.94 -8.68
C ARG A 119 -11.77 -4.42 -8.57
N GLY A 120 -11.99 -3.74 -9.69
CA GLY A 120 -11.91 -2.29 -9.79
C GLY A 120 -12.25 -1.82 -11.21
N PRO A 121 -12.17 -0.50 -11.46
CA PRO A 121 -11.66 0.51 -10.53
C PRO A 121 -12.67 0.86 -9.41
N ALA A 122 -13.97 0.76 -9.65
CA ALA A 122 -14.99 1.15 -8.67
C ALA A 122 -14.89 0.36 -7.35
N CYS A 123 -14.90 1.08 -6.23
CA CYS A 123 -15.00 0.53 -4.87
C CYS A 123 -16.01 1.32 -4.03
N ALA A 124 -15.94 1.20 -2.70
CA ALA A 124 -16.92 1.80 -1.79
C ALA A 124 -17.07 3.31 -1.98
N ASN A 125 -18.28 3.83 -1.72
CA ASN A 125 -18.61 5.27 -1.66
C ASN A 125 -18.18 6.08 -2.89
N GLY A 126 -18.25 5.49 -4.08
CA GLY A 126 -17.89 6.16 -5.34
C GLY A 126 -16.39 6.29 -5.59
N MET A 127 -15.54 5.82 -4.67
CA MET A 127 -14.09 5.82 -4.83
C MET A 127 -13.64 4.86 -5.92
N ARG A 128 -12.43 5.09 -6.43
CA ARG A 128 -11.81 4.22 -7.44
C ARG A 128 -10.38 3.81 -7.05
N GLN A 129 -10.10 2.50 -7.12
CA GLN A 129 -8.75 1.95 -7.04
C GLN A 129 -7.98 2.26 -8.32
N GLY A 130 -6.79 2.82 -8.20
CA GLY A 130 -5.85 2.99 -9.31
C GLY A 130 -5.02 1.74 -9.57
N LEU A 131 -4.31 1.73 -10.70
CA LEU A 131 -3.23 0.77 -10.93
C LEU A 131 -2.02 1.13 -10.05
N ASN A 132 -1.29 0.11 -9.65
CA ASN A 132 -0.09 0.22 -8.83
C ASN A 132 1.02 -0.67 -9.41
N ASP A 133 2.25 -0.54 -8.92
CA ASP A 133 3.42 -1.13 -9.57
C ASP A 133 3.49 -2.66 -9.43
N TYR A 134 2.70 -3.23 -8.51
CA TYR A 134 2.48 -4.68 -8.45
C TYR A 134 1.87 -5.25 -9.74
N THR A 135 1.17 -4.43 -10.53
CA THR A 135 0.60 -4.85 -11.82
C THR A 135 1.70 -5.22 -12.83
N ASP A 136 2.79 -4.45 -12.85
CA ASP A 136 3.93 -4.70 -13.73
C ASP A 136 4.94 -5.65 -13.08
N ALA A 137 5.18 -5.54 -11.76
CA ALA A 137 6.14 -6.40 -11.04
C ALA A 137 5.76 -7.89 -11.09
N PHE A 138 4.47 -8.21 -11.16
CA PHE A 138 3.98 -9.59 -11.27
C PHE A 138 3.55 -9.98 -12.70
N LYS A 139 3.90 -9.16 -13.69
CA LYS A 139 3.55 -9.41 -15.09
C LYS A 139 4.27 -10.67 -15.59
N GLY A 140 3.51 -11.73 -15.80
CA GLY A 140 4.00 -13.02 -16.30
C GLY A 140 4.04 -14.14 -15.27
N ASP A 141 3.76 -13.87 -13.99
CA ASP A 141 3.59 -14.95 -13.01
C ASP A 141 2.18 -15.58 -13.14
N PRO A 142 2.08 -16.88 -13.49
CA PRO A 142 0.81 -17.55 -13.76
C PRO A 142 -0.12 -17.61 -12.53
N ASN A 143 0.39 -17.36 -11.32
CA ASN A 143 -0.40 -17.31 -10.09
C ASN A 143 -0.93 -15.90 -9.75
N THR A 144 -0.44 -14.86 -10.42
CA THR A 144 -0.72 -13.45 -10.10
C THR A 144 -1.23 -12.62 -11.30
N VAL A 145 -1.26 -13.19 -12.50
CA VAL A 145 -1.82 -12.54 -13.71
C VAL A 145 -3.31 -12.88 -13.89
N LYS A 146 -4.12 -11.90 -14.31
CA LYS A 146 -5.48 -12.13 -14.81
C LYS A 146 -5.49 -12.77 -16.19
#